data_AF-A0A4R9VPN6-F1
#
_entry.id   AF-A0A4R9VPN6-F1
#
_cell.length_a   1.000
_cell.length_b   1.000
_cell.length_c   1.000
_cell.angle_alpha   90.00
_cell.angle_beta   90.00
_cell.angle_gamma   90.00
#
_symmetry.space_group_name_H-M   'P 1'
#
loop_
_entity.id
_entity.type
_entity.pdbx_description
1 polymer ?
#
loop_
_entity_poly.entity_id
_entity_poly.type
_entity_poly.pdbx_seq_one_letter_code
_entity_poly.pdbx_strand_id
1 'polypeptide(L)'
;MSYKSIIVNLAIDAPPAPIVKVGVELAERFGACLIGLAAADVPPLVATGQGMVYEGEIMQIQRTEIEKRLAELRAEFERLVPASIFSEWGQAVCSPTRFLSVSARAADLIVTG
;
A
#
# COMPACT_ATOMS: atom_id res chain seq x y z
N MET A 1 0.40 -27.23 -5.93
CA MET A 1 0.03 -25.91 -6.49
C MET A 1 1.18 -24.96 -6.27
N SER A 2 1.44 -24.05 -7.22
CA SER A 2 2.44 -22.97 -7.07
C SER A 2 1.76 -21.63 -7.30
N TYR A 3 2.18 -20.61 -6.56
CA TYR A 3 1.76 -19.22 -6.75
C TYR A 3 2.79 -18.51 -7.61
N LYS A 4 2.36 -17.74 -8.62
CA LYS A 4 3.24 -16.94 -9.48
C LYS A 4 3.31 -15.48 -9.04
N SER A 5 2.24 -14.95 -8.47
CA SER A 5 2.19 -13.58 -7.96
C SER A 5 1.50 -13.50 -6.60
N ILE A 6 2.12 -12.74 -5.69
CA ILE A 6 1.67 -12.54 -4.32
C ILE A 6 1.59 -11.04 -4.07
N ILE A 7 0.42 -10.54 -3.68
CA ILE A 7 0.27 -9.18 -3.16
C ILE A 7 0.47 -9.19 -1.65
N VAL A 8 1.25 -8.24 -1.13
CA VAL A 8 1.26 -7.85 0.28
C VAL A 8 0.57 -6.51 0.40
N ASN A 9 -0.60 -6.51 1.03
CA ASN A 9 -1.40 -5.31 1.27
C ASN A 9 -0.90 -4.59 2.53
N LEU A 10 -0.37 -3.39 2.36
CA LEU A 10 0.30 -2.61 3.40
C LEU A 10 -0.59 -1.45 3.84
N ALA A 11 -0.78 -1.33 5.16
CA ALA A 11 -1.44 -0.17 5.74
C ALA A 11 -0.45 0.98 5.88
N ILE A 12 -0.87 2.20 5.51
CA ILE A 12 -0.04 3.41 5.56
C ILE A 12 0.38 3.78 6.99
N ASP A 13 -0.40 3.35 8.00
CA ASP A 13 -0.23 3.67 9.41
C ASP A 13 0.39 2.53 10.23
N ALA A 14 0.75 1.41 9.60
CA ALA A 14 1.29 0.24 10.30
C ALA A 14 2.74 -0.05 9.89
N PRO A 15 3.58 -0.58 10.80
CA PRO A 15 4.92 -1.04 10.44
C PRO A 15 4.86 -2.14 9.36
N PRO A 16 5.54 -1.99 8.21
CA PRO A 16 5.45 -2.97 7.12
C PRO A 16 6.26 -4.24 7.40
N ALA A 17 7.29 -4.18 8.26
CA ALA A 17 8.24 -5.27 8.43
C ALA A 17 7.63 -6.66 8.73
N PRO A 18 6.64 -6.82 9.64
CA PRO A 18 6.10 -8.14 9.94
C PRO A 18 5.39 -8.79 8.74
N ILE A 19 4.58 -8.02 8.01
CA ILE A 19 3.79 -8.56 6.90
C ILE A 19 4.64 -8.73 5.63
N VAL A 20 5.61 -7.83 5.39
CA VAL A 20 6.58 -7.97 4.30
C VAL A 20 7.42 -9.22 4.51
N LYS A 21 7.84 -9.52 5.75
CA LYS A 21 8.56 -10.76 6.06
C LYS A 21 7.76 -12.01 5.65
N VAL A 22 6.46 -12.06 5.98
CA VAL A 22 5.60 -13.17 5.56
C VAL A 22 5.51 -13.26 4.03
N GLY A 23 5.34 -12.13 3.35
CA GLY A 23 5.31 -12.08 1.88
C GLY A 23 6.61 -12.56 1.23
N VAL A 24 7.75 -12.14 1.77
CA VAL A 24 9.09 -12.56 1.35
C VAL A 24 9.27 -14.07 1.50
N GLU A 25 8.98 -14.62 2.68
CA GLU A 25 9.11 -16.06 2.94
C GLU A 25 8.22 -16.90 2.00
N LEU A 26 7.02 -16.41 1.67
CA LEU A 26 6.15 -17.06 0.69
C LEU A 26 6.70 -16.93 -0.73
N ALA A 27 7.17 -15.74 -1.13
CA ALA A 27 7.72 -15.50 -2.45
C ALA A 27 8.96 -16.37 -2.72
N GLU A 28 9.86 -16.49 -1.74
CA GLU A 28 11.03 -17.38 -1.82
C GLU A 28 10.62 -18.85 -1.96
N ARG A 29 9.66 -19.29 -1.15
CA ARG A 29 9.18 -20.68 -1.17
C ARG A 29 8.58 -21.09 -2.51
N PHE A 30 7.86 -20.18 -3.17
CA PHE A 30 7.14 -20.47 -4.41
C PHE A 30 7.85 -19.96 -5.67
N GLY A 31 8.94 -19.19 -5.53
CA GLY A 31 9.56 -18.48 -6.65
C GLY A 31 8.61 -17.46 -7.29
N ALA A 32 7.80 -16.79 -6.47
CA ALA A 32 6.74 -15.89 -6.93
C ALA A 32 7.21 -14.43 -7.00
N CYS A 33 6.57 -13.64 -7.87
CA CYS A 33 6.66 -12.18 -7.85
C CYS A 33 5.97 -11.63 -6.60
N LEU A 34 6.66 -10.75 -5.86
CA LEU A 34 6.12 -10.08 -4.69
C LEU A 34 5.69 -8.65 -5.03
N ILE A 35 4.40 -8.35 -4.87
CA ILE A 35 3.83 -7.04 -5.19
C ILE A 35 3.47 -6.33 -3.89
N GLY A 36 4.19 -5.25 -3.55
CA GLY A 36 3.80 -4.36 -2.47
C GLY A 36 2.65 -3.46 -2.92
N LEU A 37 1.56 -3.43 -2.14
CA LEU A 37 0.38 -2.64 -2.48
C LEU A 37 -0.03 -1.76 -1.30
N ALA A 38 -0.15 -0.45 -1.52
CA ALA A 38 -0.59 0.48 -0.49
C ALA A 38 -1.49 1.56 -1.07
N ALA A 39 -2.58 1.90 -0.37
CA ALA A 39 -3.40 3.04 -0.72
C ALA A 39 -3.95 3.68 0.55
N ALA A 40 -4.27 4.96 0.45
CA ALA A 40 -4.93 5.73 1.50
C ALA A 40 -5.77 6.83 0.86
N ASP A 41 -6.89 7.17 1.50
CA ASP A 41 -7.83 8.17 1.00
C ASP A 41 -7.74 9.45 1.81
N VAL A 42 -8.09 10.58 1.19
CA VAL A 42 -8.23 11.84 1.91
C VAL A 42 -9.51 11.75 2.74
N PRO A 43 -9.45 11.94 4.08
CA PRO A 43 -10.64 11.87 4.92
C PRO A 43 -11.69 12.89 4.46
N PRO A 44 -12.99 12.57 4.52
CA PRO A 44 -14.02 13.54 4.21
C PRO A 44 -13.90 14.73 5.17
N LEU A 45 -14.02 15.95 4.62
CA LEU A 45 -14.04 17.16 5.43
C LEU A 45 -15.25 17.13 6.36
N VAL A 46 -15.01 17.28 7.66
CA VAL A 46 -16.08 17.43 8.64
C VAL A 46 -16.37 18.92 8.76
N ALA A 47 -17.62 19.32 8.50
CA ALA A 47 -18.04 20.70 8.67
C ALA A 47 -17.86 21.09 10.15
N THR A 48 -16.89 21.95 10.43
CA THR A 48 -16.77 22.59 11.74
C THR A 48 -17.68 23.82 11.73
N GLY A 49 -18.35 24.12 12.85
CA GLY A 49 -19.32 25.23 12.95
C GLY A 49 -18.73 26.65 12.79
N GLN A 50 -17.45 26.75 12.41
CA GLN A 50 -16.73 27.99 12.13
C GLN A 50 -16.48 28.00 10.61
N GLY A 51 -17.09 28.96 9.92
CA GLY A 51 -17.25 28.96 8.47
C GLY A 51 -15.97 28.90 7.62
N MET A 52 -16.21 28.79 6.30
CA MET A 52 -15.27 28.61 5.17
C MET A 52 -13.78 28.75 5.49
N VAL A 53 -13.19 27.66 5.96
CA VAL A 53 -11.77 27.41 5.74
C VAL A 53 -11.61 27.06 4.27
N TYR A 54 -10.59 27.56 3.56
CA TYR A 54 -10.35 27.26 2.14
C TYR A 54 -10.23 25.74 1.92
N GLU A 55 -11.37 25.10 1.64
CA GLU A 55 -11.55 23.64 1.69
C GLU A 55 -10.60 22.91 0.73
N GLY A 56 -10.27 23.54 -0.39
CA GLY A 56 -9.34 23.00 -1.39
C GLY A 56 -7.88 22.92 -0.91
N GLU A 57 -7.38 23.91 -0.16
CA GLU A 57 -5.98 23.93 0.29
C GLU A 57 -5.71 22.83 1.33
N ILE A 58 -6.65 22.61 2.25
CA ILE A 58 -6.57 21.53 3.25
C ILE A 58 -6.54 20.16 2.57
N MET A 59 -7.42 19.93 1.60
CA MET A 59 -7.45 18.66 0.86
C MET A 59 -6.15 18.43 0.07
N GLN A 60 -5.55 19.47 -0.51
CA GLN A 60 -4.25 19.34 -1.18
C GLN A 60 -3.15 18.98 -0.19
N ILE A 61 -3.08 19.65 0.97
CA ILE A 61 -2.09 19.34 2.02
C ILE A 61 -2.21 17.88 2.47
N GLN A 62 -3.43 17.42 2.76
CA GLN A 62 -3.67 16.03 3.16
C GLN A 62 -3.27 15.03 2.07
N ARG A 63 -3.59 15.33 0.81
CA ARG A 63 -3.19 14.49 -0.32
C ARG A 63 -1.67 14.41 -0.45
N THR A 64 -0.96 15.53 -0.37
CA THR A 64 0.51 15.56 -0.43
C THR A 64 1.14 14.79 0.73
N GLU A 65 0.58 14.88 1.93
CA GLU A 65 1.06 14.10 3.08
C GLU A 65 0.87 12.60 2.85
N ILE A 66 -0.27 12.17 2.31
CA ILE A 66 -0.50 10.77 1.93
C ILE A 66 0.52 10.32 0.88
N GLU A 67 0.75 11.11 -0.17
CA GLU A 67 1.73 10.78 -1.22
C GLU A 67 3.14 10.61 -0.65
N LYS A 68 3.54 11.48 0.27
CA LYS A 68 4.82 11.39 0.97
C LYS A 68 4.92 10.11 1.79
N ARG A 69 3.90 9.80 2.59
CA ARG A 69 3.87 8.59 3.43
C ARG A 69 3.87 7.30 2.61
N LEU A 70 3.19 7.28 1.47
CA LEU A 70 3.25 6.16 0.52
C LEU A 70 4.66 5.98 -0.07
N ALA A 71 5.36 7.07 -0.37
CA ALA A 71 6.74 7.01 -0.85
C ALA A 71 7.72 6.50 0.22
N GLU A 72 7.54 6.91 1.48
CA GLU A 72 8.30 6.38 2.62
C GLU A 72 8.07 4.88 2.81
N LEU A 73 6.80 4.45 2.74
CA LEU A 73 6.42 3.04 2.85
C LEU A 73 6.99 2.20 1.72
N ARG A 74 7.00 2.74 0.48
CA ARG A 74 7.65 2.12 -0.67
C ARG A 74 9.14 1.90 -0.41
N ALA A 75 9.84 2.93 0.05
CA ALA A 75 11.27 2.83 0.35
C ALA A 75 11.56 1.82 1.47
N GLU A 76 10.66 1.69 2.45
CA GLU A 76 10.77 0.66 3.47
C GLU A 76 10.55 -0.75 2.91
N PHE A 77 9.52 -0.95 2.08
CA PHE A 77 9.29 -2.20 1.37
C PHE A 77 10.51 -2.61 0.53
N GLU A 78 11.03 -1.72 -0.31
CA GLU A 78 12.19 -2.00 -1.17
C GLU A 78 13.45 -2.34 -0.36
N ARG A 79 13.62 -1.79 0.86
CA ARG A 79 14.71 -2.18 1.77
C ARG A 79 14.51 -3.54 2.43
N LEU A 80 13.28 -3.93 2.70
CA LEU A 80 12.93 -5.17 3.39
C LEU A 80 12.91 -6.38 2.45
N VAL A 81 12.68 -6.16 1.15
CA VAL A 81 12.65 -7.24 0.15
C VAL A 81 14.08 -7.57 -0.30
N PRO A 82 14.52 -8.83 -0.16
CA PRO A 82 15.82 -9.27 -0.69
C PRO A 82 15.92 -9.07 -2.20
N ALA A 83 17.10 -8.66 -2.68
CA ALA A 83 17.36 -8.44 -4.12
C ALA A 83 17.21 -9.70 -4.98
N SER A 84 17.19 -10.89 -4.39
CA SER A 84 16.92 -12.17 -5.06
C SER A 84 15.45 -12.38 -5.42
N ILE A 85 14.53 -11.60 -4.84
CA ILE A 85 13.10 -11.69 -5.11
C ILE A 85 12.74 -10.61 -6.12
N PHE A 86 12.08 -11.03 -7.21
CA PHE A 86 11.48 -10.07 -8.13
C PHE A 86 10.27 -9.42 -7.46
N SER A 87 10.30 -8.10 -7.34
CA SER A 87 9.24 -7.35 -6.68
C SER A 87 8.75 -6.15 -7.50
N GLU A 88 7.47 -5.88 -7.37
CA GLU A 88 6.80 -4.72 -7.94
C GLU A 88 6.12 -3.88 -6.85
N TRP A 89 5.77 -2.65 -7.19
CA TRP A 89 5.11 -1.72 -6.27
C TRP A 89 3.92 -1.03 -6.93
N GLY A 90 2.77 -1.03 -6.25
CA GLY A 90 1.58 -0.29 -6.63
C GLY A 90 1.09 0.60 -5.50
N GLN A 91 0.86 1.88 -5.80
CA GLN A 91 0.27 2.82 -4.83
C GLN A 91 -0.77 3.75 -5.44
N ALA A 92 -1.71 4.21 -4.62
CA ALA A 92 -2.70 5.20 -5.04
C ALA A 92 -3.23 6.02 -3.84
N VAL A 93 -3.57 7.30 -4.09
CA VAL A 93 -4.38 8.09 -3.17
C VAL A 93 -5.85 7.85 -3.51
N CYS A 94 -6.45 6.84 -2.89
CA CYS A 94 -7.86 6.47 -3.05
C CYS A 94 -8.28 5.47 -1.96
N SER A 95 -9.54 5.07 -1.97
CA SER A 95 -10.06 4.00 -1.11
C SER A 95 -9.18 2.73 -1.15
N PRO A 96 -8.59 2.32 0.00
CA PRO A 96 -7.69 1.17 0.07
C PRO A 96 -8.36 -0.14 -0.35
N THR A 97 -9.60 -0.36 0.10
CA THR A 97 -10.40 -1.55 -0.25
C THR A 97 -10.68 -1.62 -1.75
N ARG A 98 -10.98 -0.48 -2.38
CA ARG A 98 -11.20 -0.41 -3.83
C ARG A 98 -9.92 -0.74 -4.59
N PHE A 99 -8.80 -0.15 -4.18
CA PHE A 99 -7.52 -0.39 -4.83
C PHE A 99 -7.11 -1.86 -4.75
N LEU A 100 -7.21 -2.47 -3.57
CA LEU A 100 -6.94 -3.89 -3.38
C LEU A 100 -7.87 -4.77 -4.22
N SER A 101 -9.18 -4.48 -4.23
CA SER A 101 -10.17 -5.25 -5.01
C SER A 101 -9.86 -5.28 -6.51
N VAL A 102 -9.44 -4.16 -7.08
CA VAL A 102 -9.08 -4.09 -8.51
C VAL A 102 -7.75 -4.77 -8.78
N SER A 103 -6.77 -4.60 -7.89
CA SER A 103 -5.44 -5.21 -8.01
C SER A 103 -5.43 -6.72 -7.77
N ALA A 104 -6.41 -7.24 -7.01
CA ALA A 104 -6.53 -8.67 -6.68
C ALA A 104 -6.49 -9.59 -7.90
N ARG A 105 -7.00 -9.14 -9.05
CA ARG A 105 -7.00 -9.92 -10.30
C ARG A 105 -5.59 -10.20 -10.86
N ALA A 106 -4.57 -9.49 -10.40
CA ALA A 106 -3.18 -9.65 -10.83
C ALA A 106 -2.38 -10.61 -9.94
N ALA A 107 -2.98 -11.12 -8.86
CA ALA A 107 -2.33 -11.97 -7.87
C ALA A 107 -3.04 -13.31 -7.71
N ASP A 108 -2.26 -14.36 -7.47
CA ASP A 108 -2.79 -15.67 -7.08
C ASP A 108 -3.05 -15.75 -5.56
N LEU A 109 -2.37 -14.89 -4.78
CA LEU A 109 -2.48 -14.82 -3.33
C LEU A 109 -2.39 -13.37 -2.83
N ILE A 110 -3.18 -13.04 -1.81
CA ILE A 110 -3.10 -11.76 -1.09
C ILE A 110 -2.77 -12.05 0.37
N VAL A 111 -1.73 -11.40 0.87
CA VAL A 111 -1.36 -11.35 2.28
C VAL A 111 -1.78 -10.00 2.84
N THR A 112 -2.60 -9.99 3.88
CA THR A 112 -3.11 -8.78 4.56
C THR A 112 -3.12 -9.01 6.08
N GLY A 113 -3.05 -7.94 6.87
CA GLY A 113 -3.05 -7.98 8.33
C GLY A 113 -3.67 -6.73 8.95
#